data_AF-A0A1Y0V210-F1
#
_entry.id   AF-A0A1Y0V210-F1
#
_cell.length_a   1.000
_cell.length_b   1.000
_cell.length_c   1.000
_cell.angle_alpha   90.00
_cell.angle_beta   90.00
_cell.angle_gamma   90.00
#
_symmetry.space_group_name_H-M   'P 1'
#
loop_
_entity.id
_entity.type
_entity.pdbx_description
1 polymer ?
#
loop_
_entity_poly.entity_id
_entity_poly.type
_entity_poly.pdbx_seq_one_letter_code
_entity_poly.pdbx_strand_id
1 'polypeptide(L)' 'MEKKSSTPTISHEESERRRRAVEEARASNFRQGYVHDQVLEEANTRFIHGLISLEELRAEMRRAIQNDC' A
#
# COMPACT_ATOMS: atom_id res chain seq x y z
N MET A 1 18.23 -20.57 -10.67
CA MET A 1 17.21 -19.77 -11.39
C MET A 1 17.06 -18.45 -10.64
N GLU A 2 17.84 -17.44 -11.00
CA GLU A 2 17.66 -16.09 -10.47
C GLU A 2 16.35 -15.53 -11.03
N LYS A 3 15.34 -15.37 -10.17
CA LYS A 3 14.12 -14.66 -10.53
C LYS A 3 14.54 -13.21 -10.79
N LYS A 4 14.55 -12.79 -12.05
CA LYS A 4 14.71 -11.39 -12.44
C LYS A 4 13.70 -10.57 -11.62
N SER A 5 14.17 -9.87 -10.59
CA SER A 5 13.40 -8.85 -9.89
C SER A 5 13.29 -7.65 -10.84
N SER A 6 12.47 -7.80 -11.88
CA SER A 6 11.97 -6.67 -12.65
C SER A 6 10.92 -6.00 -11.79
N THR A 7 11.38 -5.28 -10.78
CA THR A 7 10.54 -4.35 -10.04
C THR A 7 9.83 -3.50 -11.08
N PRO A 8 8.49 -3.38 -11.05
CA PRO A 8 7.80 -2.44 -11.93
C PRO A 8 8.22 -1.06 -11.48
N THR A 9 9.21 -0.48 -12.16
CA THR A 9 9.63 0.90 -11.90
C THR A 9 8.55 1.79 -12.49
N ILE A 10 7.45 1.92 -11.75
CA ILE A 10 6.43 2.92 -12.04
C ILE A 10 7.11 4.29 -12.12
N SER A 11 6.60 5.19 -12.96
CA SER A 11 7.19 6.50 -13.10
C SER A 11 7.16 7.26 -11.77
N HIS A 12 8.06 8.23 -11.61
CA HIS A 12 8.04 9.13 -10.46
C HIS A 12 6.66 9.81 -10.30
N GLU A 13 6.04 10.20 -11.41
CA GLU A 13 4.70 10.79 -11.41
C GLU A 13 3.63 9.84 -10.86
N GLU A 14 3.69 8.55 -11.21
CA GLU A 14 2.78 7.53 -10.70
C GLU A 14 3.02 7.27 -9.20
N SER A 15 4.28 7.19 -8.77
CA SER A 15 4.62 7.10 -7.33
C SER A 15 4.03 8.28 -6.55
N GLU A 16 4.19 9.51 -7.06
CA GLU A 16 3.65 10.73 -6.43
C GLU A 16 2.11 10.79 -6.45
N ARG A 17 1.47 10.27 -7.50
CA ARG A 17 0.01 10.10 -7.56
C ARG A 17 -0.46 9.14 -6.46
N ARG A 18 0.20 7.98 -6.31
CA ARG A 18 -0.11 7.00 -5.27
C ARG A 18 0.12 7.53 -3.87
N ARG A 19 1.24 8.22 -3.64
CA ARG A 19 1.58 8.86 -2.36
C ARG A 19 0.48 9.81 -1.91
N ARG A 20 0.03 10.71 -2.79
CA ARG A 20 -1.07 11.64 -2.49
C ARG A 20 -2.37 10.93 -2.17
N ALA A 21 -2.72 9.88 -2.91
CA ALA A 21 -3.94 9.10 -2.65
C ALA A 21 -3.89 8.42 -1.27
N VAL A 22 -2.74 7.85 -0.89
CA VAL A 22 -2.53 7.24 0.44
C VAL A 22 -2.60 8.30 1.54
N GLU A 23 -1.96 9.45 1.36
CA GLU A 23 -1.98 10.56 2.33
C GLU A 23 -3.40 11.11 2.53
N GLU A 24 -4.16 11.29 1.46
CA GLU A 24 -5.56 11.74 1.52
C GLU A 24 -6.45 10.73 2.24
N ALA A 25 -6.32 9.44 1.92
CA ALA A 25 -7.03 8.37 2.61
C ALA A 25 -6.67 8.34 4.11
N ARG A 26 -5.37 8.45 4.45
CA ARG A 26 -4.90 8.50 5.83
C ARG A 26 -5.50 9.70 6.57
N ALA A 27 -5.50 10.89 5.97
CA ALA A 27 -6.09 12.08 6.59
C ALA A 27 -7.61 11.95 6.79
N SER A 28 -8.31 11.32 5.85
CA SER A 28 -9.75 11.06 5.96
C SER A 28 -10.06 10.05 7.08
N ASN A 29 -9.25 9.00 7.20
CA ASN A 29 -9.42 7.96 8.21
C ASN A 29 -9.01 8.44 9.60
N PHE A 30 -7.97 9.28 9.70
CA PHE A 30 -7.55 9.88 10.97
C PHE A 30 -8.67 10.72 11.59
N ARG A 31 -9.41 11.48 10.78
CA ARG A 31 -10.62 12.20 11.23
C ARG A 31 -11.74 11.29 11.76
N GLN A 32 -11.67 9.99 11.47
CA GLN A 32 -12.64 8.98 11.89
C GLN A 32 -12.09 8.07 13.01
N GLY A 33 -10.95 8.42 13.61
CA GLY A 33 -10.36 7.68 14.74
C GLY A 33 -9.43 6.54 14.33
N TYR A 34 -9.00 6.48 13.07
CA TYR A 34 -7.95 5.54 12.65
C TYR A 34 -6.65 5.79 13.43
N VAL A 35 -6.16 4.74 14.07
CA VAL A 35 -4.83 4.68 14.70
C VAL A 35 -3.93 3.87 13.79
N HIS A 36 -2.74 4.41 13.53
CA HIS A 36 -1.72 3.88 12.64
C HIS A 36 -1.55 2.34 12.75
N ASP A 37 -1.89 1.63 11.67
CA ASP A 37 -1.74 0.18 11.54
C ASP A 37 -0.46 -0.15 10.77
N GLN A 38 0.47 -0.86 11.39
CA GLN A 38 1.78 -1.15 10.79
C GLN A 38 1.66 -1.96 9.49
N VAL A 39 0.75 -2.93 9.43
CA VAL A 39 0.58 -3.83 8.27
C VAL A 39 0.08 -3.03 7.06
N LEU A 40 -0.91 -2.16 7.27
CA LEU A 40 -1.42 -1.27 6.23
C LEU A 40 -0.34 -0.29 5.73
N GLU A 41 0.47 0.27 6.63
CA GLU A 41 1.43 1.32 6.29
C GLU A 41 2.66 0.78 5.54
N GLU A 42 3.10 -0.43 5.88
CA GLU A 42 4.13 -1.15 5.11
C GLU A 42 3.63 -1.53 3.71
N ALA A 43 2.36 -1.97 3.59
CA ALA A 43 1.76 -2.30 2.31
C ALA A 43 1.55 -1.05 1.42
N ASN A 44 1.13 0.08 2.02
CA ASN A 44 1.03 1.37 1.33
C ASN A 44 2.38 1.85 0.81
N THR A 45 3.45 1.71 1.59
CA THR A 45 4.82 2.02 1.16
C THR A 45 5.21 1.22 -0.08
N ARG A 46 4.97 -0.09 -0.06
CA ARG A 46 5.23 -0.96 -1.22
C ARG A 46 4.39 -0.58 -2.44
N PHE A 47 3.12 -0.22 -2.25
CA PHE A 47 2.24 0.23 -3.32
C PHE A 47 2.72 1.56 -3.93
N ILE A 48 3.12 2.54 -3.11
CA ILE A 48 3.66 3.83 -3.54
C ILE A 48 4.90 3.64 -4.40
N HIS A 49 5.80 2.71 -4.03
CA HIS A 49 7.00 2.40 -4.79
C HIS A 49 6.77 1.48 -6.00
N GLY A 50 5.52 1.06 -6.25
CA GLY A 50 5.19 0.16 -7.37
C GLY A 50 5.64 -1.28 -7.17
N LEU A 51 6.02 -1.66 -5.95
CA LEU A 51 6.42 -3.03 -5.60
C LEU A 51 5.22 -3.99 -5.59
N ILE A 52 4.03 -3.46 -5.33
CA ILE A 52 2.75 -4.19 -5.41
C ILE A 52 1.72 -3.35 -6.18
N SER A 53 0.78 -4.05 -6.80
CA SER A 53 -0.44 -3.49 -7.39
C SER A 53 -1.49 -3.15 -6.33
N LEU A 54 -2.51 -2.41 -6.73
CA LEU A 54 -3.66 -2.12 -5.87
C LEU A 54 -4.43 -3.40 -5.49
N GLU A 55 -4.51 -4.38 -6.39
CA GLU A 55 -5.19 -5.66 -6.11
C GLU A 55 -4.42 -6.50 -5.09
N GLU A 56 -3.09 -6.50 -5.16
CA GLU A 56 -2.23 -7.15 -4.15
C GLU A 56 -2.36 -6.47 -2.79
N LEU A 57 -2.33 -5.12 -2.74
CA LEU A 57 -2.60 -4.36 -1.52
C LEU A 57 -3.95 -4.76 -0.89
N ARG A 58 -5.02 -4.78 -1.70
CA ARG A 58 -6.36 -5.20 -1.24
C ARG A 58 -6.38 -6.64 -0.74
N ALA A 59 -5.69 -7.55 -1.41
CA ALA A 59 -5.63 -8.95 -1.00
C ALA A 59 -4.89 -9.12 0.33
N GLU A 60 -3.79 -8.40 0.54
CA GLU A 60 -3.06 -8.40 1.81
C GLU A 60 -3.91 -7.88 2.97
N MET A 61 -4.65 -6.78 2.79
CA MET A 61 -5.52 -6.25 3.84
C MET A 61 -6.65 -7.21 4.21
N ARG A 62 -7.25 -7.87 3.21
CA ARG A 62 -8.25 -8.92 3.47
C ARG A 62 -7.66 -10.08 4.28
N ARG A 63 -6.43 -10.49 3.96
CA ARG A 63 -5.73 -11.56 4.69
C ARG A 63 -5.38 -11.15 6.11
N ALA A 64 -4.92 -9.92 6.33
CA ALA A 64 -4.62 -9.41 7.67
C ALA A 64 -5.85 -9.50 8.57
N ILE A 65 -6.99 -8.99 8.10
CA ILE A 65 -8.27 -9.06 8.82
C ILE A 65 -8.69 -10.51 9.12
N GLN A 66 -8.49 -11.43 8.17
CA GLN A 66 -8.83 -12.85 8.34
C GLN A 66 -7.93 -13.57 9.33
N ASN A 67 -6.69 -13.12 9.51
CA ASN A 67 -5.72 -13.75 10.42
C ASN A 67 -5.84 -13.25 11.87
N ASP A 68 -6.48 -12.09 12.08
CA ASP A 68 -6.72 -11.51 13.40
C ASP A 68 -8.06 -11.95 14.02
N CYS A 69 -8.82 -12.82 13.33
CA CYS A 69 -10.05 -13.48 13.80
C CYS A 69 -9.78 -14.89 14.31
#